data_AF-A0A536A358-F1
#
_entry.id   AF-A0A536A358-F1
#
_cell.length_a   1.000
_cell.length_b   1.000
_cell.length_c   1.000
_cell.angle_alpha   90.00
_cell.angle_beta   90.00
_cell.angle_gamma   90.00
#
_symmetry.space_group_name_H-M   'P 1'
#
loop_
_entity.id
_entity.type
_entity.pdbx_description
1 polymer ?
#
loop_
_entity_poly.entity_id
_entity_poly.type
_entity_poly.pdbx_seq_one_letter_code
_entity_poly.pdbx_strand_id
1 'polypeptide(L)'
;MRSRRSDLMAAVATLAVLSGLTACGGGAAPNPVGGADLGSPRAITIQTIAPSPTPSPTPLKTATPVPTASPVAIGDSCLIGKWTLTSLVMKDTASVPGTTLTFTGQVGTVMTLGAEGTEVYDLTGSTPLVGSGGGHTFSWQGEGVQRFQFHGEAGEWWESGPGQTATATHVVVDGVAQPDFSNVGPPIAGSYTCSGSNLRMTAVDPVDLTEIFRK
;
A
#
# COMPACT_ATOMS: atom_id res chain seq x y z
N MET A 1 -10.83 -43.00 -6.64
CA MET A 1 -9.99 -41.83 -7.00
C MET A 1 -10.65 -40.58 -6.44
N ARG A 2 -10.19 -40.09 -5.28
CA ARG A 2 -10.76 -38.90 -4.61
C ARG A 2 -9.79 -37.72 -4.75
N SER A 3 -10.17 -36.81 -5.64
CA SER A 3 -10.13 -35.34 -5.50
C SER A 3 -9.00 -34.74 -4.64
N ARG A 4 -7.86 -34.45 -5.28
CA ARG A 4 -6.91 -33.42 -4.84
C ARG A 4 -7.47 -32.04 -5.17
N ARG A 5 -8.41 -31.53 -4.35
CA ARG A 5 -9.06 -30.21 -4.54
C ARG A 5 -8.69 -29.18 -3.48
N SER A 6 -7.64 -29.40 -2.69
CA SER A 6 -7.42 -28.60 -1.47
C SER A 6 -6.07 -27.87 -1.38
N ASP A 7 -5.20 -27.97 -2.39
CA ASP A 7 -3.86 -27.35 -2.32
C ASP A 7 -3.71 -26.07 -3.16
N LEU A 8 -4.73 -25.65 -3.92
CA LEU A 8 -4.69 -24.42 -4.74
C LEU A 8 -5.14 -23.14 -3.99
N MET A 9 -5.65 -23.27 -2.77
CA MET A 9 -6.32 -22.19 -2.05
C MET A 9 -5.40 -21.28 -1.22
N ALA A 10 -4.08 -21.44 -1.30
CA ALA A 10 -3.12 -20.69 -0.46
C ALA A 10 -2.33 -19.60 -1.18
N ALA A 11 -2.50 -19.40 -2.49
CA ALA A 11 -1.64 -18.51 -3.29
C ALA A 11 -2.38 -17.53 -4.22
N VAL A 12 -3.70 -17.43 -4.14
CA VAL A 12 -4.53 -16.64 -5.07
C VAL A 12 -5.02 -15.35 -4.42
N ALA A 13 -4.12 -14.40 -4.16
CA ALA A 13 -4.45 -13.00 -3.87
C ALA A 13 -3.16 -12.19 -3.64
N THR A 14 -2.24 -12.20 -4.59
CA THR A 14 -1.10 -11.30 -4.55
C THR A 14 -0.97 -10.75 -5.94
N LEU A 15 -1.09 -9.42 -6.08
CA LEU A 15 -0.96 -8.57 -7.28
C LEU A 15 -2.26 -8.04 -7.87
N ALA A 16 -2.39 -6.75 -8.13
CA ALA A 16 -1.48 -5.63 -7.97
C ALA A 16 -2.13 -4.59 -7.06
N VAL A 17 -1.96 -4.78 -5.75
CA VAL A 17 -1.80 -3.69 -4.79
C VAL A 17 -0.72 -4.20 -3.84
N LEU A 18 0.40 -3.50 -3.83
CA LEU A 18 1.77 -4.00 -3.65
C LEU A 18 2.09 -4.57 -2.25
N SER A 19 2.70 -5.74 -2.20
CA SER A 19 3.30 -6.31 -0.98
C SER A 19 4.75 -6.70 -1.25
N GLY A 20 5.69 -5.95 -0.68
CA GLY A 20 7.09 -6.32 -0.54
C GLY A 20 7.36 -6.80 0.89
N LEU A 21 7.47 -8.11 1.08
CA LEU A 21 8.04 -8.71 2.28
C LEU A 21 9.56 -8.82 2.06
N THR A 22 10.33 -7.95 2.73
CA THR A 22 11.73 -8.21 3.06
C THR A 22 11.93 -8.00 4.55
N ALA A 23 12.01 -9.12 5.27
CA ALA A 23 12.55 -9.17 6.62
C ALA A 23 14.08 -9.14 6.57
N CYS A 24 14.70 -8.31 7.42
CA CYS A 24 15.84 -8.67 8.29
C CYS A 24 16.34 -7.44 9.07
N GLY A 25 16.33 -7.53 10.41
CA GLY A 25 17.25 -6.78 11.28
C GLY A 25 16.59 -5.92 12.36
N GLY A 26 16.60 -6.39 13.62
CA GLY A 26 16.30 -5.55 14.78
C GLY A 26 15.85 -6.35 15.99
N GLY A 27 16.80 -6.98 16.68
CA GLY A 27 16.56 -7.89 17.80
C GLY A 27 15.85 -7.25 19.00
N ALA A 28 15.11 -8.11 19.70
CA ALA A 28 14.55 -7.84 21.01
C ALA A 28 15.64 -7.50 22.02
N ALA A 29 15.50 -6.36 22.71
CA ALA A 29 16.27 -6.08 23.92
C ALA A 29 15.67 -6.87 25.10
N PRO A 30 16.48 -7.60 25.89
CA PRO A 30 16.02 -8.27 27.09
C PRO A 30 15.90 -7.27 28.25
N ASN A 31 14.76 -7.26 28.94
CA ASN A 31 14.67 -6.65 30.27
C ASN A 31 15.25 -7.61 31.31
N PRO A 32 16.10 -7.13 32.24
CA PRO A 32 16.72 -7.98 33.25
C PRO A 32 15.72 -8.43 34.32
N VAL A 33 15.88 -9.69 34.68
CA VAL A 33 15.29 -10.38 35.83
C VAL A 33 15.84 -9.76 37.13
N GLY A 34 14.95 -9.32 38.01
CA GLY A 34 15.25 -9.07 39.42
C GLY A 34 14.26 -9.86 40.28
N GLY A 35 14.74 -10.94 40.90
CA GLY A 35 13.99 -11.75 41.85
C GLY A 35 14.50 -11.56 43.28
N ALA A 36 13.59 -11.77 44.24
CA ALA A 36 13.76 -12.25 45.63
C ALA A 36 12.51 -11.77 46.41
N ASP A 37 11.45 -12.55 46.63
CA ASP A 37 11.27 -13.80 47.40
C ASP A 37 11.04 -13.56 48.92
N LEU A 38 10.19 -14.44 49.49
CA LEU A 38 9.85 -14.72 50.89
C LEU A 38 8.55 -14.13 51.49
N GLY A 39 7.59 -15.03 51.81
CA GLY A 39 6.73 -14.86 52.98
C GLY A 39 5.34 -15.51 52.96
N SER A 40 5.21 -16.67 53.61
CA SER A 40 4.02 -17.52 53.83
C SER A 40 2.76 -16.85 54.45
N PRO A 41 1.58 -17.50 54.42
CA PRO A 41 0.26 -16.88 54.50
C PRO A 41 -0.30 -16.78 55.93
N ARG A 42 -1.02 -15.69 56.26
CA ARG A 42 -1.98 -15.66 57.38
C ARG A 42 -3.14 -14.67 57.19
N ALA A 43 -4.32 -15.21 57.49
CA ALA A 43 -5.47 -14.60 58.17
C ALA A 43 -6.23 -13.43 57.52
N ILE A 44 -7.50 -13.72 57.24
CA ILE A 44 -8.59 -12.81 56.88
C ILE A 44 -8.84 -11.85 58.05
N THR A 45 -8.85 -10.54 57.80
CA THR A 45 -9.48 -9.54 58.66
C THR A 45 -10.12 -8.49 57.77
N ILE A 46 -11.44 -8.37 57.89
CA ILE A 46 -12.25 -7.35 57.21
C ILE A 46 -12.05 -6.04 57.97
N GLN A 47 -11.34 -5.07 57.38
CA GLN A 47 -11.26 -3.71 57.87
C GLN A 47 -12.01 -2.77 56.93
N THR A 48 -13.07 -2.17 57.45
CA THR A 48 -13.89 -1.13 56.84
C THR A 48 -13.04 0.11 56.55
N ILE A 49 -12.83 0.42 55.27
CA ILE A 49 -12.06 1.59 54.81
C ILE A 49 -13.03 2.77 54.64
N ALA A 50 -12.79 3.86 55.36
CA ALA A 50 -13.46 5.15 55.13
C ALA A 50 -13.12 5.70 53.72
N PRO A 51 -14.03 6.43 53.04
CA PRO A 51 -13.78 6.90 51.69
C PRO A 51 -12.63 7.91 51.64
N SER A 52 -11.63 7.59 50.82
CA SER A 52 -10.47 8.42 50.50
C SER A 52 -10.87 9.65 49.66
N PRO A 53 -10.29 10.85 49.87
CA PRO A 53 -10.55 12.01 49.01
C PRO A 53 -9.99 11.79 47.60
N THR A 54 -10.79 12.13 46.59
CA THR A 54 -10.51 12.02 45.16
C THR A 54 -9.21 12.75 44.76
N PRO A 55 -8.28 12.13 44.00
CA PRO A 55 -7.08 12.80 43.50
C PRO A 55 -7.44 13.87 42.46
N SER A 56 -6.88 15.07 42.64
CA SER A 56 -6.99 16.19 41.71
C SER A 56 -6.25 15.88 40.39
N PRO A 57 -6.83 16.15 39.21
CA PRO A 57 -6.20 15.83 37.93
C PRO A 57 -4.92 16.67 37.74
N THR A 58 -3.80 15.99 37.56
CA THR A 58 -2.52 16.61 37.19
C THR A 58 -2.64 17.17 35.77
N PRO A 59 -2.22 18.42 35.49
CA PRO A 59 -2.32 18.98 34.15
C PRO A 59 -1.49 18.15 33.17
N LEU A 60 -2.18 17.61 32.16
CA LEU A 60 -1.60 16.86 31.07
C LEU A 60 -0.62 17.78 30.31
N LYS A 61 0.67 17.41 30.28
CA LYS A 61 1.64 18.09 29.42
C LYS A 61 1.18 17.90 27.98
N THR A 62 0.70 18.96 27.34
CA THR A 62 0.39 18.99 25.91
C THR A 62 1.64 18.59 25.14
N ALA A 63 1.57 17.46 24.44
CA ALA A 63 2.66 17.02 23.56
C ALA A 63 2.92 18.11 22.52
N THR A 64 4.17 18.56 22.41
CA THR A 64 4.59 19.45 21.34
C THR A 64 4.41 18.70 20.01
N PRO A 65 3.68 19.26 19.02
CA PRO A 65 3.53 18.61 17.73
C PRO A 65 4.91 18.47 17.08
N VAL A 66 5.25 17.25 16.67
CA VAL A 66 6.43 16.98 15.86
C VAL A 66 6.20 17.65 14.50
N PRO A 67 7.15 18.44 13.96
CA PRO A 67 7.00 19.03 12.64
C PRO A 67 6.87 17.93 11.59
N THR A 68 5.74 17.90 10.90
CA THR A 68 5.54 17.08 9.70
C THR A 68 6.49 17.58 8.62
N ALA A 69 7.33 16.71 8.07
CA ALA A 69 8.18 17.06 6.93
C ALA A 69 7.30 17.57 5.78
N SER A 70 7.60 18.76 5.25
CA SER A 70 6.91 19.28 4.08
C SER A 70 7.25 18.43 2.84
N PRO A 71 6.30 18.22 1.93
CA PRO A 71 6.56 17.56 0.66
C PRO A 71 7.68 18.27 -0.13
N VAL A 72 8.47 17.49 -0.87
CA VAL A 72 9.47 18.04 -1.79
C VAL A 72 8.77 18.43 -3.08
N ALA A 73 8.92 19.69 -3.50
CA ALA A 73 8.31 20.18 -4.74
C ALA A 73 8.74 19.37 -5.97
N ILE A 74 7.90 19.32 -6.99
CA ILE A 74 8.22 18.68 -8.28
C ILE A 74 9.26 19.52 -9.01
N GLY A 75 10.36 18.89 -9.45
CA GLY A 75 11.43 19.56 -10.20
C GLY A 75 11.02 19.91 -11.63
N ASP A 76 10.41 18.97 -12.35
CA ASP A 76 10.06 19.16 -13.76
C ASP A 76 8.61 19.63 -13.92
N SER A 77 8.44 20.92 -14.23
CA SER A 77 7.12 21.57 -14.36
C SER A 77 6.13 20.90 -15.33
N CYS A 78 6.62 20.16 -16.33
CA CYS A 78 5.75 19.50 -17.29
C CYS A 78 4.88 18.41 -16.64
N LEU A 79 5.32 17.83 -15.52
CA LEU A 79 4.60 16.82 -14.74
C LEU A 79 3.37 17.40 -14.03
N ILE A 80 3.39 18.68 -13.69
CA ILE A 80 2.34 19.29 -12.87
C ILE A 80 1.02 19.32 -13.65
N GLY A 81 -0.07 18.91 -13.00
CA GLY A 81 -1.42 18.95 -13.54
C GLY A 81 -2.16 17.62 -13.46
N LYS A 82 -3.29 17.56 -14.17
CA LYS A 82 -4.18 16.40 -14.22
C LYS A 82 -3.88 15.55 -15.45
N TRP A 83 -3.74 14.26 -15.26
CA TRP A 83 -3.34 13.27 -16.24
C TRP A 83 -4.34 12.13 -16.27
N THR A 84 -4.79 11.72 -17.44
CA THR A 84 -5.67 10.55 -17.61
C THR A 84 -4.88 9.40 -18.20
N LEU A 85 -4.90 8.25 -17.53
CA LEU A 85 -4.24 7.03 -17.97
C LEU A 85 -4.91 6.51 -19.25
N THR A 86 -4.12 6.28 -20.28
CA THR A 86 -4.58 5.81 -21.60
C THR A 86 -4.05 4.43 -21.96
N SER A 87 -2.96 4.01 -21.32
CA SER A 87 -2.41 2.67 -21.49
C SER A 87 -1.61 2.30 -20.25
N LEU A 88 -1.80 1.06 -19.79
CA LEU A 88 -0.99 0.43 -18.76
C LEU A 88 -0.60 -0.96 -19.26
N VAL A 89 0.67 -1.30 -19.11
CA VAL A 89 1.18 -2.66 -19.25
C VAL A 89 1.99 -2.96 -18.00
N MET A 90 1.66 -4.06 -17.34
CA MET A 90 2.33 -4.50 -16.12
C MET A 90 2.69 -5.98 -16.25
N LYS A 91 3.93 -6.35 -15.91
CA LYS A 91 4.33 -7.75 -15.80
C LYS A 91 4.45 -8.17 -14.36
N ASP A 92 3.78 -9.25 -14.04
CA ASP A 92 3.67 -9.78 -12.71
C ASP A 92 4.19 -11.22 -12.68
N THR A 93 5.10 -11.51 -11.76
CA THR A 93 5.61 -12.87 -11.51
C THR A 93 5.28 -13.44 -10.12
N ALA A 94 4.57 -12.71 -9.26
CA ALA A 94 4.29 -13.13 -7.89
C ALA A 94 2.86 -13.69 -7.69
N SER A 95 1.95 -13.50 -8.66
CA SER A 95 0.52 -13.92 -8.53
C SER A 95 0.40 -15.41 -8.68
N VAL A 96 1.09 -15.92 -9.69
CA VAL A 96 1.11 -17.32 -10.06
C VAL A 96 2.56 -17.74 -10.07
N PRO A 97 3.02 -18.51 -9.06
CA PRO A 97 4.40 -18.97 -8.99
C PRO A 97 4.84 -19.65 -10.29
N GLY A 98 5.98 -19.20 -10.83
CA GLY A 98 6.55 -19.75 -12.07
C GLY A 98 5.88 -19.28 -13.36
N THR A 99 4.92 -18.36 -13.30
CA THR A 99 4.24 -17.77 -14.46
C THR A 99 4.37 -16.26 -14.45
N THR A 100 4.64 -15.67 -15.62
CA THR A 100 4.51 -14.22 -15.82
C THR A 100 3.13 -13.91 -16.36
N LEU A 101 2.34 -13.16 -15.61
CA LEU A 101 1.11 -12.54 -16.08
C LEU A 101 1.43 -11.18 -16.72
N THR A 102 0.78 -10.87 -17.83
CA THR A 102 0.78 -9.52 -18.40
C THR A 102 -0.59 -8.90 -18.20
N PHE A 103 -0.63 -7.78 -17.47
CA PHE A 103 -1.82 -7.02 -17.16
C PHE A 103 -1.93 -5.77 -18.02
N THR A 104 -3.18 -5.42 -18.35
CA THR A 104 -3.59 -4.20 -19.03
C THR A 104 -4.92 -3.72 -18.46
N GLY A 105 -5.26 -2.44 -18.61
CA GLY A 105 -6.52 -1.89 -18.09
C GLY A 105 -6.29 -0.62 -17.28
N GLN A 106 -7.17 -0.35 -16.31
CA GLN A 106 -7.19 0.90 -15.53
C GLN A 106 -7.21 2.18 -16.38
N VAL A 107 -7.56 2.08 -17.67
CA VAL A 107 -7.71 3.23 -18.55
C VAL A 107 -8.82 4.12 -18.02
N GLY A 108 -8.58 5.42 -17.98
CA GLY A 108 -9.47 6.40 -17.37
C GLY A 108 -9.11 6.78 -15.93
N THR A 109 -8.17 6.06 -15.30
CA THR A 109 -7.57 6.51 -14.03
C THR A 109 -7.02 7.92 -14.16
N VAL A 110 -7.26 8.73 -13.13
CA VAL A 110 -6.84 10.12 -13.09
C VAL A 110 -5.72 10.29 -12.07
N MET A 111 -4.55 10.72 -12.53
CA MET A 111 -3.45 11.15 -11.67
C MET A 111 -3.39 12.68 -11.64
N THR A 112 -3.31 13.27 -10.46
CA THR A 112 -3.11 14.71 -10.28
C THR A 112 -1.82 14.97 -9.53
N LEU A 113 -0.90 15.71 -10.15
CA LEU A 113 0.40 16.07 -9.59
C LEU A 113 0.42 17.57 -9.27
N GLY A 114 0.52 17.90 -7.98
CA GLY A 114 0.63 19.27 -7.46
C GLY A 114 2.07 19.78 -7.52
N ALA A 115 2.25 21.09 -7.74
CA ALA A 115 3.58 21.71 -7.82
C ALA A 115 4.40 21.52 -6.54
N GLU A 116 3.71 21.46 -5.41
CA GLU A 116 4.26 21.24 -4.08
C GLU A 116 4.70 19.79 -3.82
N GLY A 117 4.51 18.87 -4.77
CA GLY A 117 4.91 17.47 -4.61
C GLY A 117 3.82 16.56 -4.06
N THR A 118 2.55 16.89 -4.28
CA THR A 118 1.43 16.00 -3.93
C THR A 118 1.01 15.17 -5.12
N GLU A 119 0.60 13.94 -4.85
CA GLU A 119 -0.04 13.06 -5.81
C GLU A 119 -1.42 12.61 -5.32
N VAL A 120 -2.36 12.57 -6.27
CA VAL A 120 -3.65 11.92 -6.12
C VAL A 120 -3.86 10.99 -7.30
N TYR A 121 -3.94 9.69 -7.03
CA TYR A 121 -4.18 8.65 -8.02
C TYR A 121 -5.58 8.08 -7.80
N ASP A 122 -6.51 8.43 -8.69
CA ASP A 122 -7.94 8.15 -8.57
C ASP A 122 -8.37 7.09 -9.59
N LEU A 123 -8.71 5.91 -9.08
CA LEU A 123 -9.14 4.75 -9.87
C LEU A 123 -10.63 4.84 -10.25
N THR A 124 -11.36 5.81 -9.72
CA THR A 124 -12.81 5.94 -9.90
C THR A 124 -13.16 6.09 -11.38
N GLY A 125 -13.92 5.14 -11.92
CA GLY A 125 -14.34 5.15 -13.32
C GLY A 125 -13.30 4.61 -14.30
N SER A 126 -12.19 4.06 -13.82
CA SER A 126 -11.23 3.33 -14.65
C SER A 126 -11.81 2.01 -15.16
N THR A 127 -11.33 1.52 -16.30
CA THR A 127 -11.66 0.18 -16.79
C THR A 127 -11.07 -0.91 -15.88
N PRO A 128 -11.66 -2.12 -15.81
CA PRO A 128 -11.05 -3.23 -15.08
C PRO A 128 -9.60 -3.49 -15.49
N LEU A 129 -8.77 -3.90 -14.54
CA LEU A 129 -7.46 -4.49 -14.83
C LEU A 129 -7.69 -5.93 -15.24
N VAL A 130 -7.10 -6.35 -16.37
CA VAL A 130 -7.20 -7.70 -16.91
C VAL A 130 -5.81 -8.24 -17.21
N GLY A 131 -5.53 -9.46 -16.78
CA GLY A 131 -4.24 -10.12 -16.92
C GLY A 131 -4.35 -11.52 -17.48
N SER A 132 -3.33 -11.96 -18.21
CA SER A 132 -3.21 -13.33 -18.66
C SER A 132 -1.77 -13.79 -18.81
N GLY A 133 -1.53 -15.08 -18.65
CA GLY A 133 -0.22 -15.71 -18.80
C GLY A 133 -0.22 -17.15 -18.32
N GLY A 134 0.56 -18.03 -18.95
CA GLY A 134 0.69 -19.44 -18.54
C GLY A 134 -0.62 -20.24 -18.54
N GLY A 135 -1.65 -19.81 -19.29
CA GLY A 135 -2.98 -20.42 -19.27
C GLY A 135 -3.93 -19.89 -18.20
N HIS A 136 -3.46 -18.94 -17.37
CA HIS A 136 -4.27 -18.28 -16.35
C HIS A 136 -4.84 -16.94 -16.82
N THR A 137 -5.99 -16.57 -16.27
CA THR A 137 -6.62 -15.25 -16.46
C THR A 137 -7.02 -14.62 -15.14
N PHE A 138 -6.91 -13.30 -15.08
CA PHE A 138 -7.26 -12.49 -13.92
C PHE A 138 -8.02 -11.26 -14.38
N SER A 139 -9.04 -10.84 -13.64
CA SER A 139 -9.64 -9.52 -13.81
C SER A 139 -10.20 -8.98 -12.50
N TRP A 140 -10.10 -7.67 -12.30
CA TRP A 140 -10.74 -6.97 -11.18
C TRP A 140 -10.95 -5.50 -11.50
N GLN A 141 -11.92 -4.88 -10.82
CA GLN A 141 -12.19 -3.45 -10.89
C GLN A 141 -11.49 -2.73 -9.73
N GLY A 142 -10.67 -1.74 -10.05
CA GLY A 142 -10.02 -0.91 -9.03
C GLY A 142 -10.96 0.16 -8.52
N GLU A 143 -10.99 0.33 -7.20
CA GLU A 143 -11.74 1.38 -6.53
C GLU A 143 -10.89 2.08 -5.47
N GLY A 144 -11.08 3.40 -5.38
CA GLY A 144 -10.47 4.23 -4.35
C GLY A 144 -9.57 5.33 -4.91
N VAL A 145 -9.05 6.12 -3.97
CA VAL A 145 -8.14 7.23 -4.23
C VAL A 145 -6.91 7.03 -3.36
N GLN A 146 -5.75 6.93 -4.01
CA GLN A 146 -4.46 6.84 -3.35
C GLN A 146 -3.80 8.22 -3.32
N ARG A 147 -3.07 8.50 -2.23
CA ARG A 147 -2.39 9.78 -2.01
C ARG A 147 -0.97 9.56 -1.58
N PHE A 148 -0.02 10.00 -2.39
CA PHE A 148 1.40 9.97 -2.09
C PHE A 148 1.97 11.38 -2.11
N GLN A 149 3.18 11.51 -1.58
CA GLN A 149 4.04 12.62 -1.98
C GLN A 149 4.82 12.17 -3.20
N PHE A 150 5.00 13.04 -4.17
CA PHE A 150 5.61 12.73 -5.45
C PHE A 150 6.70 13.75 -5.76
N HIS A 151 7.86 13.27 -6.18
CA HIS A 151 8.89 14.11 -6.73
C HIS A 151 9.36 13.52 -8.06
N GLY A 152 9.47 14.38 -9.07
CA GLY A 152 10.03 14.04 -10.37
C GLY A 152 10.97 15.12 -10.86
N GLU A 153 12.18 14.74 -11.23
CA GLU A 153 13.25 15.63 -11.71
C GLU A 153 14.17 14.85 -12.64
N ALA A 154 14.61 15.48 -13.73
CA ALA A 154 15.62 14.92 -14.64
C ALA A 154 15.28 13.52 -15.20
N GLY A 155 13.99 13.24 -15.42
CA GLY A 155 13.51 11.97 -15.96
C GLY A 155 13.39 10.82 -14.95
N GLU A 156 13.64 11.06 -13.67
CA GLU A 156 13.45 10.09 -12.59
C GLU A 156 12.39 10.59 -11.60
N TRP A 157 11.57 9.68 -11.09
CA TRP A 157 10.52 9.99 -10.13
C TRP A 157 10.50 9.02 -8.97
N TRP A 158 10.01 9.48 -7.83
CA TRP A 158 9.73 8.64 -6.68
C TRP A 158 8.58 9.20 -5.86
N GLU A 159 7.86 8.29 -5.25
CA GLU A 159 6.85 8.57 -4.25
C GLU A 159 7.44 8.48 -2.84
N SER A 160 6.74 9.08 -1.88
CA SER A 160 6.97 8.85 -0.46
C SER A 160 5.68 9.04 0.35
N GLY A 161 5.75 8.70 1.64
CA GLY A 161 4.61 8.74 2.56
C GLY A 161 4.13 7.36 2.99
N PRO A 162 3.01 7.28 3.73
CA PRO A 162 2.44 6.01 4.13
C PRO A 162 1.85 5.27 2.92
N GLY A 163 1.89 3.94 2.97
CA GLY A 163 1.22 3.13 1.96
C GLY A 163 -0.28 3.42 1.89
N GLN A 164 -0.84 3.28 0.69
CA GLN A 164 -2.23 3.64 0.39
C GLN A 164 -3.06 2.40 0.10
N THR A 165 -4.24 2.32 0.72
CA THR A 165 -5.17 1.22 0.47
C THR A 165 -5.89 1.41 -0.86
N ALA A 166 -5.89 0.38 -1.69
CA ALA A 166 -6.79 0.26 -2.84
C ALA A 166 -7.61 -1.03 -2.72
N THR A 167 -8.83 -0.99 -3.24
CA THR A 167 -9.77 -2.12 -3.20
C THR A 167 -9.97 -2.66 -4.60
N ALA A 168 -9.86 -3.98 -4.73
CA ALA A 168 -10.20 -4.73 -5.92
C ALA A 168 -11.60 -5.34 -5.73
N THR A 169 -12.53 -4.96 -6.59
CA THR A 169 -13.91 -5.48 -6.62
C THR A 169 -14.14 -6.34 -7.86
N HIS A 170 -15.17 -7.17 -7.83
CA HIS A 170 -15.57 -8.02 -8.97
C HIS A 170 -14.43 -8.92 -9.47
N VAL A 171 -13.68 -9.48 -8.52
CA VAL A 171 -12.48 -10.26 -8.82
C VAL A 171 -12.87 -11.57 -9.50
N VAL A 172 -12.22 -11.89 -10.62
CA VAL A 172 -12.38 -13.15 -11.35
C VAL A 172 -11.00 -13.73 -11.64
N VAL A 173 -10.81 -15.00 -11.32
CA VAL A 173 -9.58 -15.76 -11.58
C VAL A 173 -9.95 -17.04 -12.32
N ASP A 174 -9.34 -17.26 -13.49
CA ASP A 174 -9.60 -18.41 -14.35
C ASP A 174 -11.10 -18.63 -14.65
N GLY A 175 -11.84 -17.52 -14.80
CA GLY A 175 -13.29 -17.53 -15.02
C GLY A 175 -14.15 -17.77 -13.78
N VAL A 176 -13.55 -17.87 -12.59
CA VAL A 176 -14.24 -18.10 -11.32
C VAL A 176 -14.23 -16.82 -10.48
N ALA A 177 -15.41 -16.38 -10.04
CA ALA A 177 -15.53 -15.24 -9.14
C ALA A 177 -14.83 -15.51 -7.80
N GLN A 178 -14.10 -14.53 -7.31
CA GLN A 178 -13.40 -14.53 -6.03
C GLN A 178 -13.95 -13.42 -5.12
N PRO A 179 -13.72 -13.50 -3.80
CA PRO A 179 -14.03 -12.39 -2.90
C PRO A 179 -13.25 -11.12 -3.27
N ASP A 180 -13.89 -9.98 -3.05
CA ASP A 180 -13.21 -8.68 -3.09
C ASP A 180 -12.12 -8.61 -2.02
N PHE A 181 -11.08 -7.83 -2.28
CA PHE A 181 -9.98 -7.64 -1.33
C PHE A 181 -9.44 -6.22 -1.37
N SER A 182 -8.78 -5.82 -0.28
CA SER A 182 -8.02 -4.58 -0.22
C SER A 182 -6.58 -4.90 0.17
N ASN A 183 -5.63 -4.15 -0.38
CA ASN A 183 -4.24 -4.21 0.05
C ASN A 183 -3.67 -2.79 0.16
N VAL A 184 -2.54 -2.65 0.84
CA VAL A 184 -1.84 -1.38 1.02
C VAL A 184 -0.64 -1.36 0.08
N GLY A 185 -0.64 -0.48 -0.91
CA GLY A 185 0.52 -0.29 -1.78
C GLY A 185 1.53 0.69 -1.17
N PRO A 186 2.83 0.38 -1.08
CA PRO A 186 3.85 1.33 -0.66
C PRO A 186 4.16 2.30 -1.80
N PRO A 187 4.86 3.41 -1.47
CA PRO A 187 5.45 4.29 -2.46
C PRO A 187 6.37 3.55 -3.44
N ILE A 188 6.37 3.96 -4.71
CA ILE A 188 7.24 3.42 -5.77
C ILE A 188 8.11 4.48 -6.43
N ALA A 189 9.03 4.03 -7.29
CA ALA A 189 9.92 4.90 -8.04
C ALA A 189 10.23 4.34 -9.42
N GLY A 190 10.71 5.20 -10.31
CA GLY A 190 11.23 4.79 -11.60
C GLY A 190 11.53 5.97 -12.50
N SER A 191 11.40 5.76 -13.82
CA SER A 191 11.76 6.77 -14.82
C SER A 191 10.54 7.26 -15.59
N TYR A 192 10.62 8.47 -16.14
CA TYR A 192 9.58 9.05 -16.96
C TYR A 192 10.12 9.85 -18.15
N THR A 193 9.26 10.04 -19.15
CA THR A 193 9.42 11.05 -20.18
C THR A 193 8.15 11.89 -20.25
N CYS A 194 8.31 13.20 -20.36
CA CYS A 194 7.20 14.14 -20.27
C CYS A 194 7.33 15.20 -21.36
N SER A 195 6.29 15.34 -22.19
CA SER A 195 6.24 16.28 -23.32
C SER A 195 4.85 16.88 -23.48
N GLY A 196 4.62 18.03 -22.84
CA GLY A 196 3.37 18.81 -22.94
C GLY A 196 2.14 18.02 -22.49
N SER A 197 1.51 17.31 -23.43
CA SER A 197 0.31 16.49 -23.23
C SER A 197 0.56 14.99 -23.15
N ASN A 198 1.82 14.55 -23.14
CA ASN A 198 2.21 13.16 -22.98
C ASN A 198 3.08 12.97 -21.75
N LEU A 199 2.73 11.98 -20.94
CA LEU A 199 3.55 11.48 -19.86
C LEU A 199 3.65 9.97 -20.00
N ARG A 200 4.87 9.45 -20.09
CA ARG A 200 5.16 8.02 -19.98
C ARG A 200 5.93 7.80 -18.70
N MET A 201 5.45 6.91 -17.86
CA MET A 201 6.11 6.52 -16.61
C MET A 201 6.41 5.03 -16.64
N THR A 202 7.50 4.65 -15.99
CA THR A 202 7.92 3.27 -15.84
C THR A 202 8.40 3.05 -14.41
N ALA A 203 8.20 1.83 -13.90
CA ALA A 203 8.82 1.34 -12.68
C ALA A 203 9.25 -0.11 -12.92
N VAL A 204 10.26 -0.57 -12.20
CA VAL A 204 10.80 -1.94 -12.29
C VAL A 204 10.76 -2.68 -10.95
N ASP A 205 10.47 -1.99 -9.86
CA ASP A 205 10.39 -2.54 -8.51
C ASP A 205 9.17 -1.92 -7.79
N PRO A 206 8.26 -2.71 -7.21
CA PRO A 206 8.21 -4.17 -7.19
C PRO A 206 7.62 -4.82 -8.45
N VAL A 207 7.23 -4.02 -9.45
CA VAL A 207 6.58 -4.52 -10.66
C VAL A 207 7.13 -3.80 -11.89
N ASP A 208 7.42 -4.56 -12.96
CA ASP A 208 7.73 -3.99 -14.28
C ASP A 208 6.44 -3.42 -14.86
N LEU A 209 6.28 -2.09 -14.75
CA LEU A 209 5.10 -1.37 -15.20
C LEU A 209 5.49 -0.27 -16.18
N THR A 210 4.65 -0.06 -17.17
CA THR A 210 4.69 1.10 -18.06
C THR A 210 3.30 1.69 -18.17
N GLU A 211 3.20 3.00 -17.91
CA GLU A 211 1.97 3.77 -17.99
C GLU A 211 2.12 4.93 -18.98
N ILE A 212 1.06 5.21 -19.71
CA ILE A 212 0.97 6.33 -20.65
C ILE A 212 -0.24 7.19 -20.29
N PHE A 213 0.00 8.43 -19.93
CA PHE A 213 -1.01 9.41 -19.59
C PHE A 213 -1.12 10.54 -20.62
N ARG A 214 -2.30 11.15 -20.66
CA ARG A 214 -2.63 12.34 -21.47
C ARG A 214 -3.26 13.46 -20.65
N LYS A 215 -3.01 14.70 -21.04
CA LYS A 215 -3.68 15.91 -20.55
C LYS A 215 -4.79 16.35 -21.49
#